data_AF-A0A934ML85-F1
#
_entry.id   AF-A0A934ML85-F1
#
_cell.length_a   1.000
_cell.length_b   1.000
_cell.length_c   1.000
_cell.angle_alpha   90.00
_cell.angle_beta   90.00
_cell.angle_gamma   90.00
#
_symmetry.space_group_name_H-M   'P 1'
#
loop_
_entity.id
_entity.type
_entity.pdbx_description
1 polymer ?
#
loop_
_entity_poly.entity_id
_entity_poly.type
_entity_poly.pdbx_seq_one_letter_code
_entity_poly.pdbx_strand_id
1 'polypeptide(L)'
;MGSHPAKALIAMLALCAGPALSQEPGWHYSHLPGEGDRASLGCSQESEAGNYTCLAVRCEDDFSTGVHVHSSRVGGVAGAWEFTLDRETRSLVAEAGGPYGGRLLDQDGWLLDGLRHGTFVYLRHEDDAEDGFALIGLSGSFTAIAEALHWCAPRAPAGEQNAVQDVETEMDEGDRE
;
A
#
# COMPACT_ATOMS: atom_id res chain seq x y z
N MET A 1 -4.61 44.62 -36.88
CA MET A 1 -3.82 43.55 -36.23
C MET A 1 -4.36 43.33 -34.83
N GLY A 2 -5.10 42.23 -34.62
CA GLY A 2 -5.82 41.93 -33.38
C GLY A 2 -4.99 41.09 -32.40
N SER A 3 -5.15 41.41 -31.12
CA SER A 3 -4.49 40.82 -29.96
C SER A 3 -4.59 39.28 -29.88
N HIS A 4 -3.43 38.60 -29.93
CA HIS A 4 -3.29 37.16 -29.66
C HIS A 4 -2.34 36.75 -28.51
N PRO A 5 -1.67 37.64 -27.71
CA PRO A 5 -0.78 37.14 -26.66
C PRO A 5 -1.52 36.60 -25.44
N ALA A 6 -2.74 37.09 -25.16
CA ALA A 6 -3.48 36.71 -23.95
C ALA A 6 -4.09 35.29 -24.00
N LYS A 7 -4.45 34.79 -25.18
CA LYS A 7 -5.05 33.46 -25.34
C LYS A 7 -4.02 32.32 -25.25
N ALA A 8 -2.77 32.59 -25.65
CA ALA A 8 -1.69 31.60 -25.58
C ALA A 8 -1.26 31.33 -24.13
N LEU A 9 -1.26 32.34 -23.27
CA LEU A 9 -0.89 32.16 -21.85
C LEU A 9 -1.92 31.31 -21.08
N ILE A 10 -3.22 31.45 -21.38
CA ILE A 10 -4.29 30.71 -20.68
C ILE A 10 -4.28 29.22 -21.04
N ALA A 11 -3.94 28.87 -22.29
CA ALA A 11 -3.82 27.48 -22.72
C ALA A 11 -2.61 26.75 -22.09
N MET A 12 -1.55 27.48 -21.72
CA MET A 12 -0.33 26.89 -21.17
C MET A 12 -0.42 26.62 -19.66
N LEU A 13 -1.24 27.37 -18.92
CA LEU A 13 -1.49 27.13 -17.49
C LEU A 13 -2.41 25.92 -17.22
N ALA A 14 -3.19 25.47 -18.21
CA ALA A 14 -4.10 24.33 -18.05
C ALA A 14 -3.42 22.96 -18.20
N LEU A 15 -2.17 22.90 -18.71
CA LEU A 15 -1.45 21.63 -18.92
C LEU A 15 -0.65 21.14 -17.71
N CYS A 16 -0.56 21.91 -16.62
CA CYS A 16 0.21 21.53 -15.43
C CYS A 16 -0.64 21.07 -14.24
N ALA A 17 -1.98 21.06 -14.37
CA ALA A 17 -2.87 20.49 -13.35
C ALA A 17 -3.11 19.00 -13.64
N GLY A 18 -2.05 18.20 -13.61
CA GLY A 18 -2.22 16.77 -13.40
C GLY A 18 -2.84 16.56 -12.02
N PRO A 19 -3.71 15.55 -11.81
CA PRO A 19 -4.11 15.20 -10.45
C PRO A 19 -2.82 14.81 -9.72
N ALA A 20 -2.39 15.63 -8.77
CA ALA A 20 -1.47 15.16 -7.76
C ALA A 20 -2.24 14.06 -7.04
N LEU A 21 -1.93 12.81 -7.34
CA LEU A 21 -2.39 11.66 -6.56
C LEU A 21 -1.76 11.85 -5.18
N SER A 22 -2.47 12.60 -4.35
CA SER A 22 -2.01 12.99 -3.04
C SER A 22 -2.18 11.79 -2.13
N GLN A 23 -1.20 11.58 -1.27
CA GLN A 23 -1.34 10.72 -0.11
C GLN A 23 -2.42 11.38 0.74
N GLU A 24 -3.60 10.78 0.75
CA GLU A 24 -4.77 11.27 1.46
C GLU A 24 -4.94 10.48 2.76
N PRO A 25 -5.40 11.10 3.85
CA PRO A 25 -5.65 10.40 5.10
C PRO A 25 -6.57 9.18 4.95
N GLY A 26 -6.26 8.12 5.70
CA GLY A 26 -7.09 6.91 5.76
C GLY A 26 -6.64 5.81 4.81
N TRP A 27 -7.51 4.80 4.63
CA TRP A 27 -7.21 3.57 3.90
C TRP A 27 -7.81 3.58 2.49
N HIS A 28 -6.97 3.35 1.49
CA HIS A 28 -7.36 3.29 0.08
C HIS A 28 -6.39 2.41 -0.73
N TYR A 29 -6.68 2.18 -2.01
CA TYR A 29 -5.75 1.49 -2.91
C TYR A 29 -4.47 2.29 -3.12
N SER A 30 -3.35 1.60 -3.38
CA SER A 30 -2.11 2.29 -3.71
C SER A 30 -2.20 3.07 -5.02
N HIS A 31 -1.71 4.30 -4.99
CA HIS A 31 -1.60 5.14 -6.18
C HIS A 31 -0.26 4.96 -6.92
N LEU A 32 0.65 4.17 -6.37
CA LEU A 32 1.93 3.91 -7.02
C LEU A 32 1.72 3.08 -8.31
N PRO A 33 2.46 3.38 -9.40
CA PRO A 33 2.33 2.64 -10.65
C PRO A 33 2.51 1.13 -10.44
N GLY A 34 1.51 0.34 -10.85
CA GLY A 34 1.54 -1.13 -10.75
C GLY A 34 1.20 -1.71 -9.38
N GLU A 35 0.78 -0.89 -8.42
CA GLU A 35 0.51 -1.34 -7.04
C GLU A 35 -0.98 -1.30 -6.65
N GLY A 36 -1.84 -0.66 -7.46
CA GLY A 36 -3.23 -0.37 -7.07
C GLY A 36 -4.14 -1.58 -6.87
N ASP A 37 -3.85 -2.72 -7.48
CA ASP A 37 -4.61 -3.97 -7.35
C ASP A 37 -4.06 -4.93 -6.29
N ARG A 38 -2.88 -4.62 -5.75
CA ARG A 38 -2.12 -5.54 -4.89
C ARG A 38 -1.58 -4.90 -3.63
N ALA A 39 -1.89 -3.63 -3.38
CA ALA A 39 -1.50 -2.94 -2.17
C ALA A 39 -2.58 -1.96 -1.71
N SER A 40 -2.80 -1.91 -0.40
CA SER A 40 -3.55 -0.86 0.27
C SER A 40 -2.59 0.07 0.99
N LEU A 41 -2.93 1.36 1.01
CA LEU A 41 -2.22 2.42 1.72
C LEU A 41 -3.12 2.96 2.82
N GLY A 42 -2.59 2.99 4.05
CA GLY A 42 -3.16 3.69 5.20
C GLY A 42 -2.29 4.89 5.56
N CYS A 43 -2.75 6.11 5.31
CA CYS A 43 -1.96 7.32 5.57
C CYS A 43 -2.41 8.06 6.84
N SER A 44 -1.48 8.81 7.45
CA SER A 44 -1.73 9.55 8.68
C SER A 44 -2.82 10.61 8.49
N GLN A 45 -3.49 10.98 9.57
CA GLN A 45 -4.54 12.02 9.56
C GLN A 45 -4.05 13.39 9.07
N GLU A 46 -2.74 13.63 9.18
CA GLU A 46 -2.08 14.86 8.75
C GLU A 46 -1.35 14.71 7.41
N SER A 47 -1.49 13.56 6.73
CA SER A 47 -0.84 13.34 5.43
C SER A 47 -1.44 14.23 4.36
N GLU A 48 -0.56 14.87 3.59
CA GLU A 48 -0.88 15.71 2.45
C GLU A 48 0.18 15.57 1.35
N ALA A 49 -0.04 16.23 0.22
CA ALA A 49 0.89 16.21 -0.90
C ALA A 49 2.27 16.72 -0.48
N GLY A 50 3.28 15.84 -0.51
CA GLY A 50 4.67 16.16 -0.20
C GLY A 50 5.04 16.08 1.29
N ASN A 51 4.06 15.87 2.18
CA ASN A 51 4.31 15.59 3.59
C ASN A 51 3.37 14.48 4.09
N TYR A 52 3.89 13.26 4.21
CA TYR A 52 3.08 12.10 4.53
C TYR A 52 3.86 11.04 5.28
N THR A 53 3.12 10.25 6.05
CA THR A 53 3.58 8.98 6.64
C THR A 53 2.45 7.99 6.51
N CYS A 54 2.68 6.96 5.72
CA CYS A 54 1.71 5.92 5.41
C CYS A 54 2.30 4.54 5.67
N LEU A 55 1.42 3.58 5.89
CA LEU A 55 1.72 2.16 5.85
C LEU A 55 1.12 1.56 4.60
N ALA A 56 1.89 0.72 3.90
CA ALA A 56 1.38 -0.06 2.79
C ALA A 56 1.31 -1.53 3.19
N VAL A 57 0.16 -2.18 2.96
CA VAL A 57 0.03 -3.63 3.06
C VAL A 57 -0.08 -4.18 1.64
N ARG A 58 0.87 -5.04 1.26
CA ARG A 58 1.12 -5.44 -0.13
C ARG A 58 1.15 -6.96 -0.30
N CYS A 59 0.63 -7.41 -1.43
CA CYS A 59 0.92 -8.71 -2.02
C CYS A 59 2.30 -8.70 -2.70
N GLU A 60 3.27 -9.36 -2.09
CA GLU A 60 4.60 -9.48 -2.68
C GLU A 60 4.58 -10.36 -3.94
N ASP A 61 5.65 -10.30 -4.74
CA ASP A 61 5.76 -11.06 -5.98
C ASP A 61 5.87 -12.57 -5.75
N ASP A 62 6.30 -12.97 -4.56
CA ASP A 62 6.30 -14.36 -4.09
C ASP A 62 4.97 -14.78 -3.41
N PHE A 63 3.94 -13.94 -3.52
CA PHE A 63 2.62 -14.10 -2.89
C PHE A 63 2.63 -14.04 -1.35
N SER A 64 3.76 -13.69 -0.72
CA SER A 64 3.79 -13.35 0.70
C SER A 64 3.11 -12.01 0.95
N THR A 65 2.71 -11.78 2.21
CA THR A 65 2.24 -10.46 2.64
C THR A 65 3.41 -9.64 3.15
N GLY A 66 3.51 -8.39 2.72
CA GLY A 66 4.46 -7.42 3.23
C GLY A 66 3.77 -6.21 3.83
N VAL A 67 4.32 -5.68 4.92
CA VAL A 67 3.97 -4.36 5.45
C VAL A 67 5.16 -3.44 5.20
N HIS A 68 4.89 -2.25 4.67
CA HIS A 68 5.91 -1.27 4.31
C HIS A 68 5.60 0.09 4.93
N VAL A 69 6.64 0.87 5.19
CA VAL A 69 6.51 2.30 5.48
C VAL A 69 6.73 3.09 4.21
N HIS A 70 5.84 4.04 3.95
CA HIS A 70 5.95 5.01 2.88
C HIS A 70 5.86 6.41 3.47
N SER A 71 6.96 7.17 3.46
CA SER A 71 7.00 8.49 4.07
C SER A 71 7.89 9.46 3.30
N SER A 72 7.56 10.75 3.41
CA SER A 72 8.39 11.87 2.94
C SER A 72 9.52 12.25 3.90
N ARG A 73 9.73 11.47 4.97
CA ARG A 73 10.75 11.71 6.01
C ARG A 73 12.13 12.04 5.44
N VAL A 74 12.72 13.12 5.92
CA VAL A 74 14.12 13.49 5.64
C VAL A 74 15.04 12.51 6.37
N GLY A 75 15.85 11.77 5.63
CA GLY A 75 16.67 10.67 6.16
C GLY A 75 16.23 9.29 5.66
N GLY A 76 15.09 9.21 4.98
CA GLY A 76 14.54 7.96 4.44
C GLY A 76 13.80 7.15 5.50
N VAL A 77 13.29 5.99 5.06
CA VAL A 77 12.39 5.16 5.87
C VAL A 77 13.04 3.94 6.50
N ALA A 78 14.31 3.65 6.19
CA ALA A 78 15.00 2.50 6.74
C ALA A 78 15.51 2.79 8.16
N GLY A 79 15.39 1.81 9.06
CA GLY A 79 15.73 1.97 10.47
C GLY A 79 14.63 1.46 11.39
N ALA A 80 14.75 1.76 12.69
CA ALA A 80 13.78 1.35 13.69
C ALA A 80 12.58 2.30 13.73
N TRP A 81 11.40 1.73 13.81
CA TRP A 81 10.12 2.41 13.92
C TRP A 81 9.40 1.94 15.16
N GLU A 82 8.99 2.88 15.99
CA GLU A 82 8.12 2.62 17.13
C GLU A 82 6.67 2.65 16.66
N PHE A 83 5.91 1.62 17.01
CA PHE A 83 4.49 1.47 16.73
C PHE A 83 3.73 1.30 18.04
N THR A 84 2.60 1.98 18.18
CA THR A 84 1.64 1.74 19.25
C THR A 84 0.27 1.39 18.68
N LEU A 85 -0.22 0.20 19.00
CA LEU A 85 -1.51 -0.37 18.62
C LEU A 85 -2.22 -0.83 19.90
N ASP A 86 -3.46 -0.41 20.13
CA ASP A 86 -4.29 -0.87 21.25
C ASP A 86 -3.62 -0.87 22.65
N ARG A 87 -2.72 0.11 22.89
CA ARG A 87 -1.89 0.30 24.10
C ARG A 87 -0.71 -0.66 24.24
N GLU A 88 -0.38 -1.41 23.20
CA GLU A 88 0.86 -2.15 23.08
C GLU A 88 1.83 -1.39 22.18
N THR A 89 3.04 -1.15 22.67
CA THR A 89 4.11 -0.48 21.93
C THR A 89 5.20 -1.47 21.58
N ARG A 90 5.61 -1.52 20.31
CA ARG A 90 6.71 -2.33 19.81
C ARG A 90 7.58 -1.55 18.84
N SER A 91 8.85 -1.93 18.76
CA SER A 91 9.76 -1.43 17.73
C SER A 91 9.93 -2.48 16.64
N LEU A 92 9.80 -2.07 15.38
CA LEU A 92 10.03 -2.89 14.20
C LEU A 92 11.07 -2.22 13.31
N VAL A 93 11.91 -3.02 12.66
CA VAL A 93 12.93 -2.52 11.72
C VAL A 93 12.34 -2.49 10.32
N ALA A 94 12.48 -1.37 9.65
CA ALA A 94 12.25 -1.21 8.22
C ALA A 94 13.57 -1.40 7.45
N GLU A 95 13.62 -2.40 6.58
CA GLU A 95 14.71 -2.59 5.63
C GLU A 95 14.46 -1.76 4.36
N ALA A 96 15.48 -1.03 3.90
CA ALA A 96 15.37 -0.23 2.68
C ALA A 96 15.02 -1.11 1.47
N GLY A 97 14.01 -0.71 0.70
CA GLY A 97 13.64 -1.39 -0.54
C GLY A 97 12.15 -1.33 -0.87
N GLY A 98 11.80 -1.97 -1.98
CA GLY A 98 10.43 -2.03 -2.48
C GLY A 98 9.90 -0.68 -3.00
N PRO A 99 8.67 -0.67 -3.53
CA PRO A 99 8.07 0.53 -4.12
C PRO A 99 7.76 1.62 -3.09
N TYR A 100 7.62 1.26 -1.81
CA TYR A 100 7.27 2.17 -0.72
C TYR A 100 8.49 2.77 -0.01
N GLY A 101 9.68 2.19 -0.19
CA GLY A 101 10.94 2.67 0.36
C GLY A 101 11.47 1.80 1.50
N GLY A 102 10.61 1.15 2.30
CA GLY A 102 11.07 0.25 3.35
C GLY A 102 10.06 -0.80 3.79
N ARG A 103 10.49 -2.07 3.84
CA ARG A 103 9.71 -3.21 4.31
C ARG A 103 9.93 -3.45 5.80
N LEU A 104 8.86 -3.52 6.58
CA LEU A 104 8.91 -3.82 8.01
C LEU A 104 9.09 -5.31 8.26
N LEU A 105 9.99 -5.64 9.18
CA LEU A 105 10.24 -7.01 9.64
C LEU A 105 9.20 -7.45 10.69
N ASP A 106 7.96 -7.67 10.25
CA ASP A 106 6.82 -8.12 11.08
C ASP A 106 6.73 -9.65 11.15
N GLN A 107 7.74 -10.30 11.74
CA GLN A 107 7.90 -11.77 11.67
C GLN A 107 6.77 -12.57 12.34
N ASP A 108 6.19 -12.04 13.42
CA ASP A 108 5.09 -12.68 14.14
C ASP A 108 3.71 -12.19 13.65
N GLY A 109 3.67 -11.28 12.68
CA GLY A 109 2.44 -10.74 12.10
C GLY A 109 1.67 -9.80 13.03
N TRP A 110 2.28 -9.35 14.14
CA TRP A 110 1.61 -8.51 15.13
C TRP A 110 1.11 -7.20 14.52
N LEU A 111 1.94 -6.55 13.69
CA LEU A 111 1.54 -5.29 13.07
C LEU A 111 0.41 -5.54 12.07
N LEU A 112 0.55 -6.52 11.19
CA LEU A 112 -0.49 -6.83 10.21
C LEU A 112 -1.85 -7.16 10.87
N ASP A 113 -1.85 -7.95 11.94
CA ASP A 113 -3.07 -8.29 12.68
C ASP A 113 -3.68 -7.04 13.33
N GLY A 114 -2.85 -6.23 13.99
CA GLY A 114 -3.28 -4.97 14.60
C GLY A 114 -3.82 -3.97 13.58
N LEU A 115 -3.24 -3.90 12.37
CA LEU A 115 -3.76 -3.03 11.30
C LEU A 115 -5.13 -3.48 10.80
N ARG A 116 -5.47 -4.77 10.86
CA ARG A 116 -6.78 -5.30 10.43
C ARG A 116 -7.87 -5.12 11.48
N HIS A 117 -7.51 -5.14 12.75
CA HIS A 117 -8.47 -5.27 13.85
C HIS A 117 -8.46 -4.12 14.86
N GLY A 118 -7.41 -3.29 14.84
CA GLY A 118 -7.27 -2.15 15.74
C GLY A 118 -8.14 -0.96 15.37
N THR A 119 -8.02 0.10 16.16
CA THR A 119 -8.73 1.38 15.92
C THR A 119 -7.83 2.48 15.38
N PHE A 120 -6.61 2.57 15.92
CA PHE A 120 -5.60 3.55 15.53
C PHE A 120 -4.22 2.94 15.66
N VAL A 121 -3.29 3.35 14.80
CA VAL A 121 -1.87 3.11 14.99
C VAL A 121 -1.14 4.44 15.09
N TYR A 122 -0.26 4.53 16.08
CA TYR A 122 0.72 5.61 16.20
C TYR A 122 2.06 5.08 15.75
N LEU A 123 2.76 5.82 14.90
CA LEU A 123 4.09 5.42 14.44
C LEU A 123 5.06 6.60 14.35
N ARG A 124 6.34 6.30 14.59
CA ARG A 124 7.42 7.27 14.49
C ARG A 124 8.76 6.56 14.26
N HIS A 125 9.65 7.19 13.51
CA HIS A 125 11.01 6.71 13.35
C HIS A 125 11.85 7.02 14.61
N GLU A 126 12.73 6.13 15.05
CA GLU A 126 13.50 6.29 16.28
C GLU A 126 14.37 7.56 16.27
N ASP A 127 15.01 7.87 15.14
CA ASP A 127 15.81 9.09 14.96
C ASP A 127 15.02 10.40 15.07
N ASP A 128 13.68 10.36 15.03
CA ASP A 128 12.80 11.52 15.14
C ASP A 128 12.11 11.56 16.51
N ALA A 129 12.75 11.06 17.57
CA ALA A 129 12.16 10.92 18.91
C ALA A 129 11.61 12.23 19.53
N GLU A 130 12.04 13.39 19.04
CA GLU A 130 11.54 14.69 19.46
C GLU A 130 10.28 15.14 18.69
N ASP A 131 9.99 14.51 17.55
CA ASP A 131 8.80 14.78 16.75
C ASP A 131 7.58 14.03 17.30
N GLY A 132 6.39 14.49 16.92
CA GLY A 132 5.14 13.82 17.23
C GLY A 132 4.99 12.47 16.50
N PHE A 133 4.06 11.64 16.98
CA PHE A 133 3.69 10.43 16.27
C PHE A 133 2.79 10.75 15.09
N ALA A 134 3.02 10.09 13.95
CA ALA A 134 2.00 10.00 12.92
C ALA A 134 0.85 9.14 13.45
N LEU A 135 -0.39 9.62 13.28
CA LEU A 135 -1.60 8.90 13.70
C LEU A 135 -2.35 8.44 12.46
N ILE A 136 -2.49 7.13 12.28
CA ILE A 136 -3.30 6.54 11.19
C ILE A 136 -4.58 5.96 11.81
N GLY A 137 -5.73 6.40 11.31
CA GLY A 137 -7.02 5.78 11.64
C GLY A 137 -7.18 4.44 10.92
N LEU A 138 -7.65 3.42 11.64
CA LEU A 138 -7.82 2.07 11.08
C LEU A 138 -9.26 1.78 10.62
N SER A 139 -10.12 2.79 10.58
CA SER A 139 -11.44 2.68 9.95
C SER A 139 -11.30 2.28 8.48
N GLY A 140 -11.96 1.19 8.08
CA GLY A 140 -11.92 0.67 6.71
C GLY A 140 -10.67 -0.14 6.35
N SER A 141 -9.67 -0.20 7.25
CA SER A 141 -8.41 -0.94 7.05
C SER A 141 -8.65 -2.41 6.71
N PHE A 142 -9.52 -3.09 7.46
CA PHE A 142 -9.84 -4.49 7.26
C PHE A 142 -10.23 -4.79 5.81
N THR A 143 -11.20 -4.04 5.28
CA THR A 143 -11.71 -4.22 3.91
C THR A 143 -10.64 -3.87 2.88
N ALA A 144 -9.97 -2.73 3.03
CA ALA A 144 -8.94 -2.31 2.08
C ALA A 144 -7.76 -3.31 2.03
N ILE A 145 -7.30 -3.79 3.19
CA ILE A 145 -6.26 -4.82 3.29
C ILE A 145 -6.75 -6.15 2.71
N ALA A 146 -7.97 -6.58 3.00
CA ALA A 146 -8.51 -7.85 2.48
C ALA A 146 -8.62 -7.84 0.95
N GLU A 147 -9.01 -6.71 0.36
CA GLU A 147 -9.08 -6.55 -1.10
C GLU A 147 -7.68 -6.55 -1.74
N ALA A 148 -6.74 -5.77 -1.19
CA ALA A 148 -5.36 -5.75 -1.67
C ALA A 148 -4.67 -7.12 -1.56
N LEU A 149 -5.06 -7.90 -0.54
CA LEU A 149 -4.51 -9.23 -0.29
C LEU A 149 -5.34 -10.36 -0.88
N HIS A 150 -6.37 -10.06 -1.69
CA HIS A 150 -7.30 -11.08 -2.20
C HIS A 150 -6.59 -12.22 -2.94
N TRP A 151 -5.54 -11.90 -3.70
CA TRP A 151 -4.73 -12.86 -4.45
C TRP A 151 -3.51 -13.37 -3.68
N CYS A 152 -3.33 -12.92 -2.44
CA CYS A 152 -2.24 -13.33 -1.57
C CYS A 152 -2.75 -14.40 -0.61
N ALA A 153 -2.20 -15.58 -0.73
CA ALA A 153 -2.37 -16.65 0.22
C ALA A 153 -1.15 -17.56 0.07
N PRO A 154 -0.77 -18.30 1.13
CA PRO A 154 0.16 -19.40 0.95
C PRO A 154 -0.50 -20.36 -0.06
N ARG A 155 0.09 -20.47 -1.25
CA ARG A 155 -0.33 -21.52 -2.18
C ARG A 155 -0.18 -22.84 -1.42
N ALA A 156 -1.21 -23.67 -1.46
CA ALA A 156 -1.10 -25.06 -1.05
C ALA A 156 0.23 -25.62 -1.61
N PRO A 157 1.01 -26.39 -0.83
CA PRO A 157 2.17 -27.09 -1.36
C PRO A 157 1.79 -27.80 -2.66
N ALA A 158 2.73 -27.97 -3.60
CA ALA A 158 2.41 -28.55 -4.90
C ALA A 158 1.66 -29.91 -4.82
N GLY A 159 1.81 -30.66 -3.72
CA GLY A 159 1.08 -31.92 -3.47
C GLY A 159 -0.37 -31.78 -2.98
N GLU A 160 -0.81 -30.59 -2.57
CA GLU A 160 -2.17 -30.27 -2.13
C GLU A 160 -2.93 -29.40 -3.15
N GLN A 161 -2.24 -28.93 -4.20
CA GLN A 161 -2.88 -28.25 -5.31
C GLN A 161 -3.69 -29.27 -6.14
N ASN A 162 -4.92 -28.89 -6.49
CA ASN A 162 -5.70 -29.68 -7.43
C ASN A 162 -4.91 -29.86 -8.74
N ALA A 163 -4.88 -31.07 -9.28
CA ALA A 163 -4.33 -31.30 -10.61
C ALA A 163 -4.99 -30.34 -11.59
N VAL A 164 -4.19 -29.73 -12.48
CA VAL A 164 -4.71 -28.91 -13.58
C VAL A 164 -5.68 -29.80 -14.34
N GLN A 165 -6.98 -29.48 -14.25
CA GLN A 165 -7.96 -30.12 -15.11
C GLN A 165 -7.72 -29.53 -16.49
N ASP A 166 -6.95 -30.26 -17.31
CA ASP A 166 -7.02 -30.06 -18.75
C ASP A 166 -8.49 -30.22 -19.12
N VAL A 167 -9.12 -29.11 -19.48
CA VAL A 167 -10.43 -29.14 -20.12
C VAL A 167 -10.18 -29.77 -21.48
N GLU A 168 -10.27 -31.10 -21.54
CA GLU A 168 -10.34 -31.83 -22.78
C GLU A 168 -11.48 -31.18 -23.57
N THR A 169 -11.11 -30.46 -24.64
CA THR A 169 -12.07 -29.92 -25.58
C THR A 169 -12.61 -31.13 -26.32
N GLU A 170 -13.65 -31.74 -25.77
CA GLU A 170 -14.39 -32.82 -26.40
C GLU A 170 -14.93 -32.25 -27.71
N MET A 171 -14.20 -32.50 -28.80
CA MET A 171 -14.67 -32.24 -30.15
C MET A 171 -15.86 -33.18 -30.36
N ASP A 172 -17.06 -32.62 -30.20
CA ASP A 172 -18.31 -33.19 -30.67
C ASP A 172 -18.23 -33.30 -32.21
N GLU A 173 -17.60 -34.37 -32.70
CA GLU A 173 -17.81 -34.88 -34.05
C GLU A 173 -19.18 -35.55 -34.08
N GLY A 174 -20.22 -34.71 -34.03
CA GLY A 174 -21.59 -35.11 -34.29
C GLY A 174 -21.66 -35.75 -35.67
N ASP A 175 -22.03 -37.04 -35.66
CA ASP A 175 -22.43 -37.84 -36.80
C ASP A 175 -23.22 -36.98 -37.81
N ARG A 176 -22.69 -36.86 -39.04
CA ARG A 176 -23.47 -36.49 -40.21
C ARG A 176 -23.62 -37.70 -41.12
N GLU A 177 -24.89 -38.10 -41.22
CA GLU A 177 -25.50 -39.09 -42.11
C GLU A 177 -25.02 -39.03 -43.56
#